data_AF-A0AAN8B2K2-F1
#
_entry.id   AF-A0AAN8B2K2-F1
#
_cell.length_a   1.000
_cell.length_b   1.000
_cell.length_c   1.000
_cell.angle_alpha   90.00
_cell.angle_beta   90.00
_cell.angle_gamma   90.00
#
_symmetry.space_group_name_H-M   'P 1'
#
loop_
_entity.id
_entity.type
_entity.pdbx_description
1 polymer ?
#
loop_
_entity_poly.entity_id
_entity_poly.type
_entity_poly.pdbx_seq_one_letter_code
_entity_poly.pdbx_strand_id
1 'polypeptide(L)'
;MLTTPKDQYVARQADRAHQCAFQASAAANNIALLTNSVVTLVERSTIVAPEEAEEIAKVASTALTLCAAVAVSQARITAWMTQIQRHLWLQQAAVTEPARKVLLDAPISSDGLFGPQFLAMVESMKAASEQAEDIRQHVSWLQPAGKPQRLQQQQQQPTQPQRKTDRHAQQPRRQSCPSAAAGGTVPRLQGTVPRLRPPTREGGARRE
;
A
#
# COMPACT_ATOMS: atom_id res chain seq x y z
N MET A 1 -1.11 -0.56 17.13
CA MET A 1 -1.20 -2.01 16.83
C MET A 1 -1.47 -2.18 15.34
N LEU A 2 -0.91 -3.20 14.69
CA LEU A 2 -1.23 -3.54 13.31
C LEU A 2 -2.45 -4.46 13.32
N THR A 3 -3.58 -3.99 12.78
CA THR A 3 -4.91 -4.56 13.06
C THR A 3 -5.28 -5.74 12.19
N THR A 4 -4.65 -5.95 11.03
CA THR A 4 -4.87 -7.15 10.19
C THR A 4 -3.57 -7.93 9.92
N PRO A 5 -3.66 -9.24 9.61
CA PRO A 5 -2.50 -10.04 9.19
C PRO A 5 -1.79 -9.51 7.93
N LYS A 6 -2.49 -8.74 7.08
CA LYS A 6 -1.96 -8.13 5.85
C LYS A 6 -1.04 -6.94 6.21
N ASP A 7 -1.46 -6.10 7.15
CA ASP A 7 -0.64 -4.99 7.66
C ASP A 7 0.63 -5.52 8.35
N GLN A 8 0.53 -6.65 9.05
CA GLN A 8 1.68 -7.34 9.63
C GLN A 8 2.64 -7.89 8.57
N TYR A 9 2.16 -8.33 7.40
CA TYR A 9 3.03 -8.71 6.29
C TYR A 9 3.80 -7.48 5.77
N VAL A 10 3.09 -6.40 5.45
CA VAL A 10 3.69 -5.14 4.95
C VAL A 10 4.74 -4.61 5.95
N ALA A 11 4.41 -4.55 7.23
CA ALA A 11 5.33 -4.08 8.27
C ALA A 11 6.59 -4.95 8.41
N ARG A 12 6.47 -6.29 8.35
CA ARG A 12 7.63 -7.20 8.40
C ARG A 12 8.55 -7.04 7.18
N GLN A 13 8.00 -6.80 6.00
CA GLN A 13 8.81 -6.55 4.80
C GLN A 13 9.47 -5.16 4.83
N ALA A 14 8.80 -4.15 5.40
CA ALA A 14 9.37 -2.81 5.58
C ALA A 14 10.51 -2.79 6.62
N ASP A 15 10.33 -3.49 7.75
CA ASP A 15 11.36 -3.69 8.78
C ASP A 15 12.62 -4.37 8.20
N ARG A 16 12.43 -5.46 7.43
CA ARG A 16 13.53 -6.13 6.71
C ARG A 16 14.27 -5.18 5.75
N ALA A 17 13.55 -4.39 4.97
CA ALA A 17 14.14 -3.39 4.08
C ALA A 17 14.92 -2.32 4.84
N HIS A 18 14.39 -1.85 5.97
CA HIS A 18 15.03 -0.87 6.85
C HIS A 18 16.34 -1.40 7.47
N GLN A 19 16.33 -2.63 8.00
CA GLN A 19 17.52 -3.30 8.53
C GLN A 19 18.60 -3.48 7.46
N CYS A 20 18.21 -3.87 6.25
CA CYS A 20 19.14 -4.08 5.15
C CYS A 20 19.67 -2.75 4.57
N ALA A 21 18.90 -1.66 4.64
CA ALA A 21 19.37 -0.31 4.34
C ALA A 21 20.42 0.17 5.35
N PHE A 22 20.24 -0.12 6.65
CA PHE A 22 21.29 0.13 7.65
C PHE A 22 22.56 -0.68 7.38
N GLN A 23 22.44 -1.96 6.99
CA GLN A 23 23.59 -2.79 6.61
C GLN A 23 24.32 -2.22 5.38
N ALA A 24 23.59 -1.76 4.36
CA ALA A 24 24.16 -1.09 3.19
C ALA A 24 24.90 0.20 3.56
N SER A 25 24.30 1.06 4.40
CA SER A 25 24.92 2.31 4.88
C SER A 25 26.19 2.06 5.71
N ALA A 26 26.20 1.03 6.56
CA ALA A 26 27.38 0.64 7.32
C ALA A 26 28.51 0.13 6.41
N ALA A 27 28.18 -0.69 5.40
CA ALA A 27 29.15 -1.14 4.39
C ALA A 27 29.69 0.04 3.55
N ALA A 28 28.83 0.99 3.16
CA ALA A 28 29.23 2.20 2.44
C ALA A 28 30.19 3.09 3.25
N ASN A 29 29.94 3.27 4.55
CA ASN A 29 30.86 3.98 5.45
C ASN A 29 32.22 3.27 5.55
N ASN A 30 32.22 1.94 5.67
CA ASN A 30 33.46 1.16 5.71
C ASN A 30 34.24 1.25 4.39
N ILE A 31 33.56 1.24 3.23
CA ILE A 31 34.19 1.50 1.93
C ILE A 31 34.87 2.87 1.92
N ALA A 32 34.17 3.92 2.36
CA ALA A 32 34.73 5.27 2.40
C ALA A 32 36.02 5.33 3.24
N LEU A 33 36.01 4.78 4.45
CA LEU A 33 37.19 4.70 5.33
C LEU A 33 38.35 3.92 4.70
N LEU A 34 38.07 2.76 4.10
CA LEU A 34 39.08 1.94 3.41
C LEU A 34 39.68 2.69 2.20
N THR A 35 38.86 3.33 1.37
CA THR A 35 39.34 4.11 0.21
C THR A 35 40.15 5.34 0.64
N ASN A 36 39.77 6.02 1.73
CA ASN A 36 40.56 7.12 2.29
C ASN A 36 41.92 6.62 2.81
N SER A 37 41.98 5.41 3.37
CA SER A 37 43.25 4.78 3.78
C SER A 37 44.17 4.53 2.59
N VAL A 38 43.64 4.05 1.46
CA VAL A 38 44.41 3.88 0.20
C VAL A 38 44.92 5.23 -0.32
N VAL A 39 44.07 6.27 -0.35
CA VAL A 39 44.49 7.62 -0.77
C VAL A 39 45.62 8.13 0.13
N THR A 40 45.46 8.02 1.46
CA THR A 40 46.47 8.46 2.44
C THR A 40 47.80 7.74 2.27
N LEU A 41 47.79 6.46 1.91
CA LEU A 41 49.00 5.66 1.69
C LEU A 41 49.70 6.05 0.37
N VAL A 42 48.93 6.23 -0.71
CA VAL A 42 49.45 6.66 -2.03
C VAL A 42 49.98 8.09 -2.00
N GLU A 43 49.34 9.02 -1.28
CA GLU A 43 49.79 10.41 -1.14
C GLU A 43 51.10 10.54 -0.33
N ARG A 44 51.41 9.57 0.53
CA ARG A 44 52.62 9.59 1.36
C ARG A 44 53.86 9.05 0.67
N SER A 45 53.70 8.21 -0.36
CA SER A 45 54.80 7.44 -0.97
C SER A 45 54.97 7.77 -2.44
N THR A 46 56.02 8.52 -2.77
CA THR A 46 56.37 8.93 -4.15
C THR A 46 56.74 7.75 -5.06
N ILE A 47 57.11 6.62 -4.47
CA ILE A 47 57.20 5.31 -5.11
C ILE A 47 56.56 4.33 -4.11
N VAL A 48 55.48 3.64 -4.52
CA VAL A 48 54.79 2.67 -3.67
C VAL A 48 55.69 1.45 -3.47
N ALA A 49 56.00 1.11 -2.22
CA ALA A 49 56.80 -0.07 -1.89
C ALA A 49 55.99 -1.37 -2.10
N PRO A 50 56.65 -2.53 -2.30
CA PRO A 50 55.93 -3.81 -2.51
C PRO A 50 54.98 -4.19 -1.36
N GLU A 51 55.34 -3.85 -0.12
CA GLU A 51 54.52 -4.06 1.08
C GLU A 51 53.27 -3.16 1.07
N GLU A 52 53.43 -1.87 0.76
CA GLU A 52 52.33 -0.91 0.61
C GLU A 52 51.39 -1.31 -0.53
N ALA A 53 51.94 -1.82 -1.64
CA ALA A 53 51.16 -2.33 -2.76
C ALA A 53 50.33 -3.58 -2.37
N GLU A 54 50.87 -4.45 -1.52
CA GLU A 54 50.12 -5.60 -0.98
C GLU A 54 49.02 -5.15 0.00
N GLU A 55 49.26 -4.13 0.83
CA GLU A 55 48.23 -3.53 1.68
C GLU A 55 47.12 -2.88 0.84
N ILE A 56 47.46 -2.07 -0.16
CA ILE A 56 46.50 -1.45 -1.09
C ILE A 56 45.64 -2.52 -1.78
N ALA A 57 46.24 -3.64 -2.22
CA ALA A 57 45.51 -4.75 -2.82
C ALA A 57 44.53 -5.42 -1.83
N LYS A 58 44.94 -5.67 -0.58
CA LYS A 58 44.07 -6.20 0.48
C LYS A 58 42.90 -5.27 0.79
N VAL A 59 43.17 -3.96 0.92
CA VAL A 59 42.17 -2.94 1.20
C VAL A 59 41.18 -2.79 0.03
N ALA A 60 41.66 -2.77 -1.22
CA ALA A 60 40.82 -2.72 -2.41
C ALA A 60 39.93 -3.98 -2.55
N SER A 61 40.48 -5.17 -2.31
CA SER A 61 39.70 -6.43 -2.29
C SER A 61 38.60 -6.41 -1.22
N THR A 62 38.91 -5.85 -0.04
CA THR A 62 37.93 -5.68 1.05
C THR A 62 36.84 -4.68 0.67
N ALA A 63 37.19 -3.54 0.06
CA ALA A 63 36.23 -2.56 -0.43
C ALA A 63 35.31 -3.13 -1.52
N LEU A 64 35.85 -3.89 -2.48
CA LEU A 64 35.05 -4.58 -3.51
C LEU A 64 34.08 -5.61 -2.91
N THR A 65 34.51 -6.33 -1.87
CA THR A 65 33.64 -7.27 -1.13
C THR A 65 32.48 -6.55 -0.44
N LEU A 66 32.74 -5.37 0.14
CA LEU A 66 31.70 -4.51 0.71
C LEU A 66 30.78 -3.92 -0.38
N CYS A 67 31.30 -3.55 -1.55
CA CYS A 67 30.48 -3.10 -2.69
C CYS A 67 29.49 -4.19 -3.14
N ALA A 68 29.92 -5.46 -3.18
CA ALA A 68 29.03 -6.58 -3.44
C ALA A 68 27.96 -6.73 -2.34
N ALA A 69 28.31 -6.54 -1.07
CA ALA A 69 27.34 -6.56 0.04
C ALA A 69 26.32 -5.41 -0.03
N VAL A 70 26.73 -4.21 -0.48
CA VAL A 70 25.82 -3.09 -0.78
C VAL A 70 24.88 -3.44 -1.94
N ALA A 71 25.39 -3.99 -3.05
CA ALA A 71 24.57 -4.38 -4.20
C ALA A 71 23.54 -5.46 -3.86
N VAL A 72 23.93 -6.50 -3.11
CA VAL A 72 23.01 -7.53 -2.59
C VAL A 72 21.98 -6.94 -1.64
N SER A 73 22.37 -5.99 -0.80
CA SER A 73 21.45 -5.29 0.11
C SER A 73 20.42 -4.47 -0.67
N GLN A 74 20.84 -3.72 -1.69
CA GLN A 74 19.95 -2.96 -2.56
C GLN A 74 18.95 -3.87 -3.30
N ALA A 75 19.41 -5.01 -3.83
CA ALA A 75 18.54 -5.99 -4.48
C ALA A 75 17.46 -6.54 -3.52
N ARG A 76 17.82 -6.81 -2.26
CA ARG A 76 16.87 -7.25 -1.22
C ARG A 76 15.86 -6.17 -0.88
N ILE A 77 16.30 -4.91 -0.72
CA ILE A 77 15.43 -3.75 -0.47
C ILE A 77 14.40 -3.61 -1.60
N THR A 78 14.85 -3.59 -2.86
CA THR A 78 13.95 -3.53 -4.02
C THR A 78 12.97 -4.71 -4.02
N ALA A 79 13.43 -5.95 -3.79
CA ALA A 79 12.56 -7.12 -3.80
C ALA A 79 11.44 -7.06 -2.74
N TRP A 80 11.73 -6.62 -1.51
CA TRP A 80 10.71 -6.45 -0.48
C TRP A 80 9.78 -5.26 -0.77
N MET A 81 10.29 -4.17 -1.34
CA MET A 81 9.45 -3.04 -1.77
C MET A 81 8.49 -3.44 -2.89
N THR A 82 8.93 -4.23 -3.87
CA THR A 82 8.05 -4.84 -4.90
C THR A 82 6.98 -5.72 -4.24
N GLN A 83 7.34 -6.57 -3.27
CA GLN A 83 6.37 -7.41 -2.56
C GLN A 83 5.34 -6.60 -1.76
N ILE A 84 5.74 -5.49 -1.12
CA ILE A 84 4.82 -4.55 -0.46
C ILE A 84 3.86 -3.93 -1.48
N GLN A 85 4.38 -3.41 -2.60
CA GLN A 85 3.59 -2.81 -3.67
C GLN A 85 2.58 -3.81 -4.25
N ARG A 86 2.99 -5.06 -4.53
CA ARG A 86 2.10 -6.14 -4.98
C ARG A 86 0.97 -6.40 -3.99
N HIS A 87 1.30 -6.50 -2.70
CA HIS A 87 0.31 -6.80 -1.66
C HIS A 87 -0.74 -5.67 -1.54
N LEU A 88 -0.28 -4.41 -1.49
CA LEU A 88 -1.14 -3.22 -1.40
C LEU A 88 -2.01 -3.03 -2.65
N TRP A 89 -1.48 -3.27 -3.86
CA TRP A 89 -2.25 -3.18 -5.10
C TRP A 89 -3.31 -4.28 -5.17
N LEU A 90 -2.93 -5.53 -4.89
CA LEU A 90 -3.86 -6.66 -4.89
C LEU A 90 -4.91 -6.54 -3.77
N GLN A 91 -4.65 -5.85 -2.67
CA GLN A 91 -5.67 -5.56 -1.64
C GLN A 91 -6.83 -4.69 -2.16
N GLN A 92 -6.60 -3.88 -3.20
CA GLN A 92 -7.59 -2.97 -3.80
C GLN A 92 -8.20 -3.56 -5.08
N ALA A 93 -7.46 -4.41 -5.81
CA ALA A 93 -7.92 -5.02 -7.04
C ALA A 93 -8.94 -6.16 -6.79
N ALA A 94 -10.02 -6.18 -7.58
CA ALA A 94 -11.07 -7.20 -7.57
C ALA A 94 -10.62 -8.51 -8.25
N VAL A 95 -9.55 -9.12 -7.74
CA VAL A 95 -8.89 -10.31 -8.28
C VAL A 95 -9.19 -11.53 -7.40
N THR A 96 -9.44 -12.69 -8.02
CA THR A 96 -9.73 -13.94 -7.30
C THR A 96 -8.52 -14.43 -6.51
N GLU A 97 -8.73 -15.14 -5.39
CA GLU A 97 -7.61 -15.62 -4.56
C GLU A 97 -6.59 -16.53 -5.29
N PRO A 98 -6.99 -17.44 -6.22
CA PRO A 98 -6.03 -18.18 -7.03
C PRO A 98 -5.14 -17.26 -7.89
N ALA A 99 -5.74 -16.25 -8.53
CA ALA A 99 -5.01 -15.27 -9.34
C ALA A 99 -4.12 -14.35 -8.47
N ARG A 100 -4.60 -13.94 -7.29
CA ARG A 100 -3.81 -13.20 -6.28
C ARG A 100 -2.53 -13.97 -5.94
N LYS A 101 -2.64 -15.28 -5.69
CA LYS A 101 -1.48 -16.12 -5.36
C LYS A 101 -0.47 -16.13 -6.52
N VAL A 102 -0.90 -16.41 -7.75
CA VAL A 102 -0.03 -16.42 -8.94
C VAL A 102 0.70 -15.09 -9.12
N LEU A 103 0.02 -13.95 -8.90
CA LEU A 103 0.62 -12.61 -9.03
C LEU A 103 1.57 -12.24 -7.88
N LEU A 104 1.39 -12.80 -6.68
CA LEU A 104 2.34 -12.65 -5.57
C LEU A 104 3.60 -13.49 -5.81
N ASP A 105 3.42 -14.75 -6.19
CA ASP A 105 4.49 -15.76 -6.37
C ASP A 105 5.28 -15.59 -7.69
N ALA A 106 4.82 -14.75 -8.62
CA ALA A 106 5.50 -14.47 -9.89
C ALA A 106 6.94 -13.92 -9.69
N PRO A 107 7.87 -14.15 -10.63
CA PRO A 107 9.19 -13.49 -10.61
C PRO A 107 9.08 -11.96 -10.59
N ILE A 108 10.13 -11.28 -10.14
CA ILE A 108 10.25 -9.82 -10.31
C ILE A 108 10.79 -9.57 -11.73
N SER A 109 10.12 -8.72 -12.50
CA SER A 109 10.56 -8.31 -13.84
C SER A 109 10.73 -6.79 -13.93
N SER A 110 11.51 -6.34 -14.92
CA SER A 110 11.70 -4.93 -15.27
C SER A 110 10.43 -4.25 -15.80
N ASP A 111 9.48 -5.03 -16.29
CA ASP A 111 8.47 -4.59 -17.27
C ASP A 111 7.17 -4.15 -16.58
N GLY A 112 7.13 -4.25 -15.25
CA GLY A 112 6.01 -3.82 -14.42
C GLY A 112 5.91 -4.63 -13.13
N LEU A 113 5.08 -4.14 -12.20
CA LEU A 113 4.94 -4.69 -10.83
C LEU A 113 4.71 -6.22 -10.78
N PHE A 114 4.02 -6.78 -11.79
CA PHE A 114 3.65 -8.20 -11.89
C PHE A 114 4.25 -8.93 -13.11
N GLY A 115 5.05 -8.24 -13.93
CA GLY A 115 5.66 -8.80 -15.14
C GLY A 115 4.65 -9.39 -16.16
N PRO A 116 5.15 -10.23 -17.11
CA PRO A 116 4.34 -10.83 -18.16
C PRO A 116 3.18 -11.72 -17.67
N GLN A 117 3.25 -12.26 -16.44
CA GLN A 117 2.22 -13.12 -15.87
C GLN A 117 0.88 -12.37 -15.73
N PHE A 118 0.91 -11.09 -15.42
CA PHE A 118 -0.30 -10.25 -15.38
C PHE A 118 -0.89 -10.01 -16.76
N LEU A 119 -0.06 -9.79 -17.79
CA LEU A 119 -0.52 -9.61 -19.17
C LEU A 119 -1.20 -10.88 -19.70
N ALA A 120 -0.60 -12.05 -19.49
CA ALA A 120 -1.19 -13.34 -19.85
C ALA A 120 -2.51 -13.59 -19.11
N MET A 121 -2.59 -13.23 -17.83
CA MET A 121 -3.83 -13.31 -17.06
C MET A 121 -4.91 -12.39 -17.62
N VAL A 122 -4.59 -11.12 -17.91
CA VAL A 122 -5.53 -10.15 -18.51
C VAL A 122 -6.06 -10.64 -19.86
N GLU A 123 -5.19 -11.15 -20.74
CA GLU A 123 -5.62 -11.67 -22.05
C GLU A 123 -6.51 -12.92 -21.89
N SER A 124 -6.20 -13.80 -20.93
CA SER A 124 -7.07 -14.96 -20.63
C SER A 124 -8.46 -14.56 -20.09
N MET A 125 -8.54 -13.53 -19.25
CA MET A 125 -9.81 -12.98 -18.76
C MET A 125 -10.60 -12.29 -19.87
N LYS A 126 -9.92 -11.59 -20.78
CA LYS A 126 -10.53 -10.99 -21.98
C LYS A 126 -11.12 -12.06 -22.90
N ALA A 127 -10.33 -13.06 -23.28
CA ALA A 127 -10.80 -14.17 -24.12
C ALA A 127 -11.97 -14.94 -23.48
N ALA A 128 -11.92 -15.19 -22.17
CA ALA A 128 -13.04 -15.78 -21.43
C ALA A 128 -14.28 -14.88 -21.38
N SER A 129 -14.10 -13.54 -21.33
CA SER A 129 -15.21 -12.58 -21.39
C SER A 129 -15.83 -12.50 -22.79
N GLU A 130 -15.02 -12.57 -23.85
CA GLU A 130 -15.47 -12.63 -25.25
C GLU A 130 -16.26 -13.92 -25.51
N GLN A 131 -15.76 -15.08 -25.06
CA GLN A 131 -16.49 -16.35 -25.10
C GLN A 131 -17.80 -16.32 -24.28
N ALA A 132 -17.78 -15.72 -23.09
CA ALA A 132 -18.97 -15.60 -22.27
C ALA A 132 -20.03 -14.66 -22.87
N GLU A 133 -19.62 -13.66 -23.67
CA GLU A 133 -20.53 -12.77 -24.38
C GLU A 133 -21.08 -13.44 -25.65
N ASP A 134 -20.25 -14.15 -26.41
CA ASP A 134 -20.68 -14.99 -27.53
C ASP A 134 -21.73 -16.03 -27.10
N ILE A 135 -21.50 -16.71 -25.97
CA ILE A 135 -22.49 -17.62 -25.36
C ILE A 135 -23.77 -16.87 -24.94
N ARG A 136 -23.67 -15.66 -24.39
CA ARG A 136 -24.88 -14.86 -24.06
C ARG A 136 -25.68 -14.50 -25.30
N GLN A 137 -25.03 -14.13 -26.41
CA GLN A 137 -25.70 -13.89 -27.69
C GLN A 137 -26.35 -15.17 -28.21
N HIS A 138 -25.62 -16.29 -28.23
CA HIS A 138 -26.10 -17.62 -28.63
C HIS A 138 -27.13 -18.27 -27.71
N VAL A 139 -27.40 -17.71 -26.52
CA VAL A 139 -28.48 -18.13 -25.61
C VAL A 139 -29.64 -17.12 -25.55
N SER A 140 -29.43 -15.87 -25.99
CA SER A 140 -30.45 -14.82 -25.97
C SER A 140 -31.74 -15.18 -26.74
N TRP A 141 -31.60 -15.89 -27.87
CA TRP A 141 -32.73 -16.34 -28.69
C TRP A 141 -33.59 -17.45 -28.04
N LEU A 142 -33.08 -18.09 -26.98
CA LEU A 142 -33.82 -19.09 -26.19
C LEU A 142 -34.69 -18.45 -25.09
N GLN A 143 -34.61 -17.14 -24.86
CA GLN A 143 -35.48 -16.47 -23.91
C GLN A 143 -36.87 -16.23 -24.52
N PRO A 144 -37.95 -16.80 -23.95
CA PRO A 144 -39.29 -16.59 -24.47
C PRO A 144 -39.73 -15.13 -24.25
N ALA A 145 -40.25 -14.49 -25.30
CA ALA A 145 -40.64 -13.09 -25.27
C ALA A 145 -41.77 -12.82 -24.25
N GLY A 146 -41.39 -12.34 -23.07
CA GLY A 146 -42.30 -11.91 -22.02
C GLY A 146 -43.19 -10.77 -22.51
N LYS A 147 -44.50 -11.02 -22.62
CA LYS A 147 -45.48 -10.07 -23.17
C LYS A 147 -45.48 -8.75 -22.37
N PRO A 148 -45.46 -7.57 -23.02
CA PRO A 148 -45.62 -6.30 -22.32
C PRO A 148 -47.07 -6.16 -21.81
N GLN A 149 -47.31 -6.43 -20.53
CA GLN A 149 -48.66 -6.39 -19.93
C GLN A 149 -49.14 -4.96 -19.68
N ARG A 150 -49.40 -4.24 -20.77
CA ARG A 150 -49.99 -2.90 -20.81
C ARG A 150 -51.50 -2.97 -20.61
N LEU A 151 -51.98 -3.15 -19.37
CA LEU A 151 -53.40 -2.91 -19.00
C LEU A 151 -53.61 -2.89 -17.47
N GLN A 152 -53.59 -1.71 -16.86
CA GLN A 152 -54.63 -1.27 -15.91
C GLN A 152 -54.49 0.24 -15.62
N GLN A 153 -55.47 0.99 -16.11
CA GLN A 153 -55.74 2.40 -15.87
C GLN A 153 -57.27 2.53 -15.86
N GLN A 154 -57.83 3.52 -15.14
CA GLN A 154 -59.28 3.61 -14.80
C GLN A 154 -59.64 2.57 -13.71
N GLN A 155 -60.40 2.85 -12.65
CA GLN A 155 -61.40 3.89 -12.29
C GLN A 155 -61.17 4.26 -10.79
N GLN A 156 -61.31 5.49 -10.24
CA GLN A 156 -62.47 6.40 -10.16
C GLN A 156 -63.76 5.73 -9.62
N GLN A 157 -64.48 6.22 -8.59
CA GLN A 157 -64.30 7.39 -7.71
C GLN A 157 -65.00 7.13 -6.31
N PRO A 158 -65.49 8.09 -5.46
CA PRO A 158 -65.52 7.89 -4.00
C PRO A 158 -66.90 7.69 -3.32
N THR A 159 -66.90 7.29 -2.04
CA THR A 159 -67.90 7.75 -1.06
C THR A 159 -67.41 7.64 0.40
N GLN A 160 -67.79 8.63 1.21
CA GLN A 160 -67.85 8.63 2.69
C GLN A 160 -69.35 8.80 3.08
N PRO A 161 -69.79 8.68 4.36
CA PRO A 161 -69.04 8.60 5.64
C PRO A 161 -69.41 7.26 6.38
N GLN A 162 -69.61 7.08 7.71
CA GLN A 162 -69.71 7.96 8.90
C GLN A 162 -69.46 7.18 10.23
N ARG A 163 -69.57 7.92 11.35
CA ARG A 163 -69.85 7.55 12.76
C ARG A 163 -70.52 6.17 13.00
N LYS A 164 -70.29 5.47 14.11
CA LYS A 164 -69.97 5.86 15.53
C LYS A 164 -69.36 4.62 16.25
N THR A 165 -68.80 4.58 17.49
CA THR A 165 -68.79 5.48 18.67
C THR A 165 -67.52 5.31 19.53
N ASP A 166 -67.35 6.20 20.49
CA ASP A 166 -66.30 6.36 21.51
C ASP A 166 -66.18 5.27 22.60
N ARG A 167 -64.94 5.04 23.10
CA ARG A 167 -64.55 5.50 24.46
C ARG A 167 -63.02 5.57 24.69
N HIS A 168 -62.68 6.26 25.78
CA HIS A 168 -61.36 6.73 26.25
C HIS A 168 -60.28 5.64 26.43
N ALA A 169 -58.97 5.95 26.55
CA ALA A 169 -58.41 7.17 27.16
C ALA A 169 -57.00 7.64 26.72
N GLN A 170 -56.83 8.96 26.90
CA GLN A 170 -55.59 9.72 27.18
C GLN A 170 -54.52 9.95 26.08
N GLN A 171 -53.75 11.00 26.33
CA GLN A 171 -52.96 11.87 25.44
C GLN A 171 -51.71 12.35 26.25
N PRO A 172 -50.67 13.05 25.70
CA PRO A 172 -50.78 14.06 24.63
C PRO A 172 -49.65 14.20 23.58
N ARG A 173 -50.04 14.82 22.45
CA ARG A 173 -49.34 15.81 21.58
C ARG A 173 -47.79 15.76 21.41
N ARG A 174 -47.29 15.51 20.17
CA ARG A 174 -46.96 16.51 19.09
C ARG A 174 -45.56 17.18 19.28
N GLN A 175 -44.86 17.71 18.28
CA GLN A 175 -45.26 18.13 16.92
C GLN A 175 -44.09 18.11 15.88
N SER A 176 -44.45 17.93 14.60
CA SER A 176 -43.79 18.46 13.37
C SER A 176 -42.26 18.39 13.17
N CYS A 177 -41.85 17.73 12.09
CA CYS A 177 -40.69 18.17 11.29
C CYS A 177 -41.00 19.49 10.57
N PRO A 178 -39.97 20.27 10.20
CA PRO A 178 -39.84 20.64 8.78
C PRO A 178 -38.42 20.44 8.23
N SER A 179 -38.29 20.50 6.91
CA SER A 179 -37.01 20.52 6.19
C SER A 179 -36.62 21.95 5.81
N ALA A 180 -35.36 22.34 6.00
CA ALA A 180 -34.69 23.40 5.24
C ALA A 180 -33.16 23.33 5.41
N ALA A 181 -32.44 23.86 4.42
CA ALA A 181 -30.97 23.78 4.30
C ALA A 181 -30.19 24.67 5.27
N ALA A 182 -29.02 24.18 5.69
CA ALA A 182 -27.84 24.98 6.08
C ALA A 182 -26.57 24.17 5.78
N GLY A 183 -25.45 24.84 5.48
CA GLY A 183 -24.18 24.20 5.12
C GLY A 183 -23.28 23.87 6.32
N GLY A 184 -22.46 22.83 6.17
CA GLY A 184 -21.35 22.46 7.05
C GLY A 184 -20.41 21.53 6.28
N THR A 185 -19.29 21.99 5.73
CA THR A 185 -18.05 22.47 6.39
C THR A 185 -17.28 21.33 7.05
N VAL A 186 -16.06 21.11 6.55
CA VAL A 186 -15.19 19.96 6.84
C VAL A 186 -14.85 19.86 8.34
N PRO A 187 -14.98 18.67 8.98
CA PRO A 187 -14.51 18.46 10.35
C PRO A 187 -12.98 18.44 10.41
N ARG A 188 -12.39 19.61 10.65
CA ARG A 188 -10.94 19.79 10.90
C ARG A 188 -10.55 19.13 12.22
N LEU A 189 -9.96 17.93 12.14
CA LEU A 189 -9.40 17.23 13.30
C LEU A 189 -8.31 18.08 13.99
N GLN A 190 -8.63 18.63 15.16
CA GLN A 190 -7.65 19.30 16.02
C GLN A 190 -6.90 18.24 16.83
N GLY A 191 -5.72 17.84 16.34
CA GLY A 191 -4.78 17.04 17.13
C GLY A 191 -4.15 17.90 18.23
N THR A 192 -4.40 17.57 19.50
CA THR A 192 -3.70 18.18 20.64
C THR A 192 -2.25 17.71 20.68
N VAL A 193 -1.31 18.62 20.42
CA VAL A 193 0.13 18.33 20.44
C VAL A 193 0.66 18.30 21.88
N PRO A 194 1.26 17.20 22.36
CA PRO A 194 1.94 17.18 23.64
C PRO A 194 3.16 18.11 23.61
N ARG A 195 3.16 19.14 24.46
CA ARG A 195 4.23 20.15 24.51
C ARG A 195 5.49 19.54 25.13
N LEU A 196 6.50 19.24 24.30
CA LEU A 196 7.81 18.79 24.78
C LEU A 196 8.43 19.83 25.73
N ARG A 197 8.98 19.34 26.84
CA ARG A 197 9.63 20.14 27.88
C ARG A 197 11.10 20.36 27.47
N PRO A 198 11.61 21.61 27.41
CA PRO A 198 13.03 21.84 27.11
C PRO A 198 13.91 21.33 28.26
N PRO A 199 15.16 20.90 27.97
CA PRO A 199 16.07 20.37 28.98
C PRO A 199 16.53 21.45 29.96
N THR A 200 16.69 21.06 31.22
CA THR A 200 17.28 21.92 32.27
C THR A 200 18.76 22.17 31.95
N ARG A 201 19.15 23.44 31.85
CA ARG A 201 20.55 23.83 31.60
C ARG A 201 21.29 23.95 32.93
N GLU A 202 21.89 22.85 33.40
CA GLU A 202 22.73 22.90 34.60
C GLU A 202 23.95 23.81 34.37
N GLY A 203 24.09 24.82 35.23
CA GLY A 203 25.20 25.75 35.21
C GLY A 203 26.35 25.25 36.06
N GLY A 204 27.35 24.61 35.44
CA GLY A 204 28.63 24.31 36.09
C GLY A 204 29.38 25.59 36.45
N ALA A 205 29.18 26.08 37.67
CA ALA A 205 29.81 27.30 38.16
C ALA A 205 31.29 27.06 38.52
N ARG A 206 32.18 27.94 38.04
CA ARG A 206 33.58 27.99 38.49
C ARG A 206 33.67 28.44 39.95
N ARG A 207 34.57 27.78 40.70
CA ARG A 207 35.56 28.37 41.62
C ARG A 207 36.85 27.58 41.36
N GLU A 208 38.05 28.17 41.26
CA GLU A 208 38.74 28.98 42.28
C GLU A 208 38.98 28.20 43.57
#